data_AF-A0A3C0E9K9-F1
#
_entry.id   AF-A0A3C0E9K9-F1
#
_cell.length_a   1.000
_cell.length_b   1.000
_cell.length_c   1.000
_cell.angle_alpha   90.00
_cell.angle_beta   90.00
_cell.angle_gamma   90.00
#
_symmetry.space_group_name_H-M   'P 1'
#
loop_
_entity.id
_entity.type
_entity.pdbx_description
1 polymer ?
#
loop_
_entity_poly.entity_id
_entity_poly.type
_entity_poly.pdbx_seq_one_letter_code
_entity_poly.pdbx_strand_id
1 'polypeptide(L)'
;MVDSHTHDPVAAAAALAPLIRESRDELDTARRLTPSLVDGLDKAGLFRLGLPRSMGGPETNPITSFHAIEELSKADGSVGWCAMLSSGTGVFTGWLEADVGRSMFGRPPDFRLAGSIRPEGRAIIADGGYIVTGQWDYASGVNHA
;
A
#
# COMPACT_ATOMS: atom_id res chain seq x y z
N MET A 1 -11.71 -18.39 22.37
CA MET A 1 -11.51 -17.02 21.86
C MET A 1 -10.03 -16.91 21.57
N VAL A 2 -9.61 -17.40 20.38
CA VAL A 2 -8.19 -17.57 20.04
C VAL A 2 -7.68 -16.21 19.56
N ASP A 3 -6.65 -15.73 20.23
CA ASP A 3 -5.89 -14.53 19.94
C ASP A 3 -5.40 -14.61 18.47
N SER A 4 -5.98 -13.80 17.59
CA SER A 4 -5.50 -13.70 16.21
C SER A 4 -4.19 -12.93 16.26
N HIS A 5 -3.08 -13.65 16.42
CA HIS A 5 -1.71 -13.13 16.46
C HIS A 5 -1.59 -11.83 15.67
N THR A 6 -1.46 -10.70 16.38
CA THR A 6 -0.97 -9.45 15.80
C THR A 6 0.39 -9.76 15.18
N HIS A 7 0.40 -9.98 13.87
CA HIS A 7 1.63 -10.05 13.09
C HIS A 7 2.35 -8.73 13.34
N ASP A 8 3.47 -8.76 14.05
CA ASP A 8 4.26 -7.57 14.34
C ASP A 8 4.81 -7.05 13.00
N PRO A 9 4.28 -5.92 12.48
CA PRO A 9 4.67 -5.45 11.16
C PRO A 9 6.10 -4.92 11.15
N VAL A 10 6.64 -4.53 12.31
CA VAL A 10 8.04 -4.09 12.44
C VAL A 10 8.97 -5.28 12.28
N ALA A 11 8.69 -6.37 13.00
CA ALA A 11 9.42 -7.62 12.84
C ALA A 11 9.30 -8.19 11.42
N ALA A 12 8.12 -8.13 10.81
CA ALA A 12 7.88 -8.57 9.44
C ALA A 12 8.68 -7.75 8.42
N ALA A 13 8.70 -6.43 8.56
CA ALA A 13 9.52 -5.53 7.75
C ALA A 13 11.02 -5.84 7.89
N ALA A 14 11.50 -6.01 9.13
CA ALA A 14 12.91 -6.34 9.39
C ALA A 14 13.31 -7.67 8.75
N ALA A 15 12.42 -8.67 8.74
CA ALA A 15 12.66 -9.97 8.13
C ALA A 15 12.82 -9.92 6.60
N LEU A 16 12.29 -8.89 5.92
CA LEU A 16 12.46 -8.69 4.48
C LEU A 16 13.78 -8.02 4.09
N ALA A 17 14.55 -7.51 5.04
CA ALA A 17 15.78 -6.77 4.76
C ALA A 17 16.81 -7.56 3.90
N PRO A 18 17.03 -8.87 4.07
CA PRO A 18 17.90 -9.64 3.19
C PRO A 18 17.41 -9.65 1.74
N LEU A 19 16.13 -9.97 1.51
CA LEU A 19 15.52 -10.00 0.19
C LEU A 19 15.59 -8.62 -0.50
N ILE A 20 15.33 -7.55 0.25
CA ILE A 20 15.42 -6.17 -0.25
C ILE A 20 16.84 -5.86 -0.70
N ARG A 21 17.84 -6.17 0.12
CA ARG A 21 19.26 -5.91 -0.20
C ARG A 21 19.73 -6.72 -1.40
N GLU A 22 19.32 -7.97 -1.51
CA GLU A 22 19.63 -8.86 -2.65
C GLU A 22 18.99 -8.37 -3.95
N SER A 23 17.85 -7.69 -3.87
CA SER A 23 17.11 -7.23 -5.04
C SER A 23 17.52 -5.84 -5.54
N ARG A 24 18.41 -5.11 -4.84
CA ARG A 24 18.70 -3.68 -5.11
C ARG A 24 19.14 -3.39 -6.54
N ASP A 25 20.10 -4.15 -7.07
CA ASP A 25 20.62 -3.92 -8.42
C ASP A 25 19.53 -4.10 -9.50
N GLU A 26 18.64 -5.08 -9.30
CA GLU A 26 17.50 -5.31 -10.18
C GLU A 26 16.47 -4.18 -10.04
N LEU A 27 16.21 -3.72 -8.82
CA LEU A 27 15.30 -2.62 -8.49
C LEU A 27 15.71 -1.32 -9.20
N ASP A 28 16.99 -0.97 -9.12
CA ASP A 28 17.57 0.22 -9.75
C ASP A 28 17.52 0.11 -11.27
N THR A 29 17.87 -1.06 -11.82
CA THR A 29 17.84 -1.30 -13.27
C THR A 29 16.42 -1.27 -13.83
N ALA A 30 15.49 -1.96 -13.17
CA ALA A 30 14.11 -2.08 -13.61
C ALA A 30 13.28 -0.81 -13.33
N ARG A 31 13.75 0.06 -12.42
CA ARG A 31 13.07 1.26 -11.94
C ARG A 31 11.67 0.96 -11.38
N ARG A 32 11.53 -0.19 -10.73
CA ARG A 32 10.30 -0.69 -10.09
C ARG A 32 10.64 -1.78 -9.09
N LEU A 33 9.73 -2.03 -8.15
CA LEU A 33 9.83 -3.21 -7.28
C LEU A 33 9.81 -4.48 -8.12
N THR A 34 10.66 -5.43 -7.76
CA THR A 34 10.66 -6.77 -8.37
C THR A 34 9.40 -7.54 -7.96
N PRO A 35 8.91 -8.49 -8.78
CA PRO A 35 7.74 -9.29 -8.42
C PRO A 35 7.90 -10.05 -7.09
N SER A 36 9.11 -10.53 -6.78
CA SER A 36 9.41 -11.21 -5.52
C SER A 36 9.27 -10.29 -4.31
N LEU A 37 9.69 -9.03 -4.42
CA LEU A 37 9.51 -8.04 -3.36
C LEU A 37 8.06 -7.67 -3.15
N VAL A 38 7.31 -7.46 -4.23
CA VAL A 38 5.87 -7.17 -4.15
C VAL A 38 5.14 -8.30 -3.43
N ASP A 39 5.42 -9.56 -3.79
CA ASP A 39 4.84 -10.73 -3.14
C ASP A 39 5.23 -10.84 -1.67
N GLY A 40 6.50 -10.59 -1.33
CA GLY A 40 6.98 -10.59 0.05
C GLY A 40 6.29 -9.53 0.92
N LEU A 41 6.16 -8.30 0.41
CA LEU A 41 5.49 -7.19 1.09
C LEU A 41 3.98 -7.46 1.29
N ASP A 42 3.31 -8.03 0.28
CA ASP A 42 1.89 -8.35 0.33
C ASP A 42 1.59 -9.48 1.33
N LYS A 43 2.40 -10.55 1.31
CA LYS A 43 2.32 -11.65 2.29
C LYS A 43 2.55 -11.17 3.72
N ALA A 44 3.49 -10.24 3.91
CA ALA A 44 3.74 -9.59 5.21
C ALA A 44 2.65 -8.56 5.59
N GLY A 45 1.72 -8.24 4.68
CA GLY A 45 0.63 -7.28 4.92
C GLY A 45 1.09 -5.82 4.98
N LEU A 46 2.29 -5.51 4.50
CA LEU A 46 2.93 -4.19 4.63
C LEU A 46 2.35 -3.14 3.68
N PHE A 47 1.57 -3.54 2.68
CA PHE A 47 0.81 -2.64 1.79
C PHE A 47 -0.53 -2.18 2.36
N ARG A 48 -1.05 -2.86 3.38
CA ARG A 48 -2.42 -2.67 3.89
C ARG A 48 -2.47 -2.27 5.36
N LEU A 49 -1.39 -1.78 5.95
CA LEU A 49 -1.33 -1.44 7.39
C LEU A 49 -2.39 -0.40 7.78
N GLY A 50 -2.65 0.58 6.91
CA GLY A 50 -3.67 1.61 7.15
C GLY A 50 -5.08 1.26 6.69
N LEU A 51 -5.33 0.04 6.18
CA LEU A 51 -6.65 -0.35 5.71
C LEU A 51 -7.60 -0.54 6.93
N PRO A 52 -8.80 0.08 6.94
CA PRO A 52 -9.74 -0.01 8.07
C PRO A 52 -10.23 -1.43 8.33
N ARG A 53 -10.55 -1.74 9.60
CA ARG A 53 -11.16 -3.03 9.99
C ARG A 53 -12.50 -3.25 9.33
N SER A 54 -13.26 -2.19 9.08
CA SER A 54 -14.54 -2.25 8.36
C SER A 54 -14.37 -2.81 6.94
N MET A 55 -13.17 -2.74 6.37
CA MET A 55 -12.82 -3.30 5.06
C MET A 55 -11.98 -4.59 5.15
N GLY A 56 -11.83 -5.17 6.34
CA GLY A 56 -11.02 -6.37 6.57
C GLY A 56 -9.52 -6.11 6.70
N GLY A 57 -9.12 -4.86 6.86
CA GLY A 57 -7.74 -4.47 7.12
C GLY A 57 -7.33 -4.56 8.60
N PRO A 58 -6.04 -4.46 8.90
CA PRO A 58 -5.50 -4.52 10.25
C PRO A 58 -5.78 -3.25 11.07
N GLU A 59 -5.95 -2.09 10.41
CA GLU A 59 -6.08 -0.77 11.05
C GLU A 59 -4.96 -0.58 12.09
N THR A 60 -3.73 -0.79 11.62
CA THR A 60 -2.53 -0.78 12.46
C THR A 60 -2.33 0.60 13.08
N ASN A 61 -1.90 0.63 14.36
CA ASN A 61 -1.56 1.87 15.03
C ASN A 61 -0.55 2.67 14.16
N PRO A 62 -0.78 3.99 13.95
CA PRO A 62 0.04 4.76 13.03
C PRO A 62 1.53 4.78 13.41
N ILE A 63 1.87 4.79 14.71
CA ILE A 63 3.26 4.75 15.18
C ILE A 63 3.91 3.41 14.85
N THR A 64 3.19 2.31 15.05
CA THR A 64 3.65 0.97 14.66
C THR A 64 3.83 0.87 13.13
N SER A 65 2.90 1.41 12.35
CA SER A 65 3.03 1.49 10.89
C SER A 65 4.27 2.30 10.47
N PHE A 66 4.53 3.44 11.10
CA PHE A 66 5.73 4.24 10.83
C PHE A 66 7.01 3.46 11.10
N HIS A 67 7.11 2.73 12.22
CA HIS A 67 8.29 1.91 12.50
C HIS A 67 8.46 0.76 11.51
N ALA A 68 7.38 0.14 11.02
CA ALA A 68 7.48 -0.87 9.98
C ALA A 68 8.03 -0.29 8.66
N ILE A 69 7.53 0.89 8.26
CA ILE A 69 8.03 1.62 7.09
C ILE A 69 9.50 2.05 7.29
N GLU A 70 9.88 2.47 8.49
CA GLU A 70 11.25 2.82 8.85
C GLU A 70 12.18 1.61 8.66
N GLU A 71 11.79 0.42 9.13
CA GLU A 71 12.56 -0.81 8.95
C GLU A 71 12.75 -1.20 7.48
N LEU A 72 11.70 -1.07 6.65
CA LEU A 72 11.84 -1.24 5.20
C LEU A 72 12.82 -0.22 4.60
N SER A 73 12.71 1.05 5.02
CA SER A 73 13.51 2.15 4.49
C SER A 73 15.00 2.03 4.83
N LYS A 74 15.34 1.40 5.97
CA LYS A 74 16.72 1.04 6.33
C LYS A 74 17.33 0.06 5.31
N ALA A 75 16.53 -0.81 4.72
CA ALA A 75 16.97 -1.76 3.70
C ALA A 75 16.92 -1.16 2.29
N ASP A 76 15.92 -0.34 1.95
CA ASP A 76 15.88 0.44 0.72
C ASP A 76 14.81 1.54 0.81
N GLY A 77 15.16 2.77 0.45
CA GLY A 77 14.25 3.92 0.54
C GLY A 77 13.07 3.86 -0.44
N SER A 78 13.27 3.32 -1.64
CA SER A 78 12.21 3.19 -2.64
C SER A 78 11.18 2.13 -2.25
N VAL A 79 11.63 1.03 -1.64
CA VAL A 79 10.75 0.00 -1.05
C VAL A 79 9.91 0.58 0.08
N GLY A 80 10.54 1.27 1.04
CA GLY A 80 9.85 1.94 2.13
C GLY A 80 8.82 2.96 1.62
N TRP A 81 9.19 3.76 0.62
CA TRP A 81 8.29 4.75 0.00
C TRP A 81 7.05 4.11 -0.66
N CYS A 82 7.22 3.03 -1.43
CA CYS A 82 6.10 2.34 -2.07
C CYS A 82 5.15 1.71 -1.03
N ALA A 83 5.70 1.06 0.00
CA ALA A 83 4.90 0.50 1.09
C ALA A 83 4.16 1.59 1.87
N MET A 84 4.80 2.73 2.13
CA MET A 84 4.20 3.89 2.79
C MET A 84 3.03 4.45 1.99
N LEU A 85 3.16 4.63 0.66
CA LEU A 85 2.06 5.14 -0.16
C LEU A 85 0.86 4.22 -0.15
N SER A 86 1.06 2.91 -0.36
CA SER A 86 -0.06 1.96 -0.31
C SER A 86 -0.71 1.95 1.07
N SER A 87 0.08 1.76 2.14
CA SER A 87 -0.47 1.72 3.50
C SER A 87 -1.13 3.04 3.90
N GLY A 88 -0.55 4.18 3.55
CA GLY A 88 -1.08 5.51 3.84
C GLY A 88 -2.35 5.81 3.08
N THR A 89 -2.45 5.41 1.81
CA THR A 89 -3.70 5.57 1.03
C THR A 89 -4.83 4.69 1.55
N GLY A 90 -4.51 3.56 2.20
CA GLY A 90 -5.46 2.76 2.97
C GLY A 90 -6.28 3.58 3.96
N VAL A 91 -5.68 4.58 4.61
CA VAL A 91 -6.39 5.44 5.58
C VAL A 91 -7.52 6.23 4.90
N PHE A 92 -7.30 6.73 3.68
CA PHE A 92 -8.31 7.50 2.94
C PHE A 92 -9.51 6.66 2.52
N THR A 93 -9.36 5.33 2.41
CA THR A 93 -10.50 4.45 2.15
C THR A 93 -11.52 4.48 3.29
N GLY A 94 -11.13 4.89 4.50
CA GLY A 94 -12.04 5.09 5.63
C GLY A 94 -13.11 6.17 5.41
N TRP A 95 -13.00 6.99 4.37
CA TRP A 95 -14.05 7.93 3.96
C TRP A 95 -15.14 7.31 3.08
N LEU A 96 -14.94 6.09 2.60
CA LEU A 96 -15.95 5.34 1.84
C LEU A 96 -16.87 4.58 2.79
N GLU A 97 -18.11 4.40 2.36
CA GLU A 97 -19.00 3.40 2.98
C GLU A 97 -18.34 2.01 2.90
N ALA A 98 -18.43 1.24 3.98
CA ALA A 98 -17.68 -0.01 4.10
C ALA A 98 -18.03 -1.03 2.99
N ASP A 99 -19.28 -1.08 2.54
CA ASP A 99 -19.68 -1.93 1.42
C ASP A 99 -19.09 -1.50 0.08
N VAL A 100 -18.94 -0.19 -0.14
CA VAL A 100 -18.27 0.34 -1.33
C VAL A 100 -16.81 -0.08 -1.33
N GLY A 101 -16.07 0.16 -0.24
CA GLY A 101 -14.67 -0.26 -0.14
C GLY A 101 -14.48 -1.78 -0.29
N ARG A 102 -15.36 -2.58 0.32
CA ARG A 102 -15.30 -4.05 0.18
C ARG A 102 -15.62 -4.53 -1.24
N SER A 103 -16.48 -3.82 -1.97
CA SER A 103 -16.72 -4.12 -3.39
C SER A 103 -15.51 -3.81 -4.28
N MET A 104 -14.67 -2.86 -3.87
CA MET A 104 -13.44 -2.49 -4.58
C MET A 104 -12.29 -3.47 -4.33
N PHE A 105 -12.07 -3.87 -3.08
CA PHE A 105 -10.87 -4.65 -2.69
C PHE A 105 -11.13 -6.15 -2.45
N GLY A 106 -12.40 -6.58 -2.38
CA GLY A 106 -12.76 -7.97 -2.15
C GLY A 106 -12.69 -8.42 -0.69
N ARG A 107 -12.84 -9.74 -0.48
CA ARG A 107 -12.76 -10.42 0.82
C ARG A 107 -12.07 -11.79 0.65
N PRO A 108 -10.84 -12.00 1.14
CA PRO A 108 -9.98 -11.02 1.83
C PRO A 108 -9.58 -9.85 0.91
N PRO A 109 -9.22 -8.68 1.47
CA PRO A 109 -8.85 -7.52 0.67
C PRO A 109 -7.52 -7.74 -0.06
N ASP A 110 -7.53 -7.66 -1.39
CA ASP A 110 -6.32 -7.47 -2.20
C ASP A 110 -6.09 -5.95 -2.32
N PHE A 111 -5.15 -5.45 -1.53
CA PHE A 111 -4.99 -4.01 -1.33
C PHE A 111 -3.56 -3.57 -1.59
N ARG A 112 -3.37 -2.95 -2.75
CA ARG A 112 -2.15 -2.29 -3.21
C ARG A 112 -2.58 -1.04 -3.96
N LEU A 113 -2.41 0.14 -3.37
CA LEU A 113 -2.84 1.38 -4.01
C LEU A 113 -1.64 2.27 -4.37
N ALA A 114 -1.69 2.79 -5.59
CA ALA A 114 -0.81 3.85 -6.07
C ALA A 114 -1.67 4.95 -6.69
N GLY A 115 -1.16 6.18 -6.63
CA GLY A 115 -1.88 7.30 -7.22
C GLY A 115 -1.22 8.63 -6.91
N SER A 116 -1.87 9.69 -7.38
CA SER A 116 -1.46 11.08 -7.16
C SER A 116 -2.68 11.87 -6.72
N ILE A 117 -2.51 12.70 -5.70
CA ILE A 117 -3.55 13.61 -5.20
C ILE A 117 -3.46 15.01 -5.84
N ARG A 118 -2.65 15.16 -6.89
CA ARG A 118 -2.50 16.44 -7.59
C ARG A 118 -3.79 16.79 -8.33
N PRO A 119 -4.34 18.00 -8.16
CA PRO A 119 -5.61 18.40 -8.78
C PRO A 119 -5.41 18.86 -10.23
N GLU A 120 -4.75 18.04 -11.05
CA GLU A 120 -4.40 18.36 -12.45
C GLU A 120 -5.45 17.86 -13.46
N GLY A 121 -6.38 17.00 -13.04
CA GLY A 121 -7.48 16.51 -13.86
C GLY A 121 -8.70 17.43 -13.89
N ARG A 122 -9.52 17.25 -14.93
CA ARG A 122 -10.83 17.88 -15.07
C ARG A 122 -11.93 16.86 -14.85
N ALA A 123 -12.88 17.17 -13.97
CA ALA A 123 -14.12 16.41 -13.82
C ALA A 123 -15.28 17.18 -14.47
N ILE A 124 -16.13 16.46 -15.21
CA ILE A 124 -17.43 16.96 -15.68
C ILE A 124 -18.54 16.09 -15.10
N ILE A 125 -19.66 16.70 -14.74
CA ILE A 125 -20.84 15.98 -14.25
C ILE A 125 -21.43 15.15 -15.40
N ALA A 126 -21.75 13.90 -15.11
CA ALA A 126 -22.41 12.96 -16.02
C ALA A 126 -23.55 12.25 -15.26
N ASP A 127 -24.39 11.50 -15.98
CA ASP A 127 -25.44 10.71 -15.33
C ASP A 127 -24.82 9.68 -14.39
N GLY A 128 -25.27 9.66 -13.12
CA GLY A 128 -24.74 8.78 -12.08
C GLY A 128 -23.33 9.09 -11.55
N GLY A 129 -22.67 10.19 -11.96
CA GLY A 129 -21.35 10.52 -11.43
C GLY A 129 -20.55 11.57 -12.21
N TYR A 130 -19.27 11.28 -12.46
CA TYR A 130 -18.34 12.19 -13.12
C TYR A 130 -17.54 11.47 -14.20
N ILE A 131 -17.25 12.15 -15.30
CA ILE A 131 -16.19 11.77 -16.23
C ILE A 131 -14.96 12.58 -15.85
N VAL A 132 -13.86 11.89 -15.53
CA VAL A 132 -12.60 12.52 -15.13
C VAL A 132 -11.56 12.28 -16.23
N THR A 133 -10.90 13.34 -16.68
CA THR A 133 -9.82 13.27 -17.68
C THR A 133 -8.62 14.06 -17.17
N GLY A 134 -7.43 13.49 -17.29
CA GLY A 134 -6.20 14.13 -16.82
C GLY A 134 -4.97 13.28 -17.07
N GLN A 135 -3.84 13.82 -16.67
CA GLN A 135 -2.58 13.10 -16.50
C GLN A 135 -2.12 13.35 -15.07
N TRP A 136 -1.63 12.30 -14.42
CA TRP A 136 -1.19 12.36 -13.04
C TRP A 136 0.18 11.73 -12.92
N ASP A 137 1.19 12.59 -12.82
CA ASP A 137 2.55 12.15 -12.56
C ASP A 137 2.74 11.76 -11.09
N TYR A 138 3.86 11.06 -10.81
CA TYR A 138 4.29 10.65 -9.49
C TYR A 138 3.41 9.60 -8.79
N ALA A 139 2.82 8.68 -9.55
CA ALA A 139 2.13 7.50 -9.01
C ALA A 139 3.13 6.41 -8.60
N SER A 140 3.86 6.62 -7.49
CA SER A 140 4.85 5.62 -7.05
C SER A 140 4.16 4.31 -6.69
N GLY A 141 4.71 3.19 -7.17
CA GLY A 141 4.13 1.86 -6.99
C GLY A 141 3.09 1.45 -8.04
N VAL A 142 2.77 2.29 -9.03
CA VAL A 142 1.72 2.00 -10.05
C VAL A 142 1.91 0.71 -10.83
N ASN A 143 3.14 0.20 -10.95
CA ASN A 143 3.41 -1.07 -11.64
C ASN A 143 2.91 -2.32 -10.88
N HIS A 144 2.52 -2.19 -9.61
CA HIS A 144 2.10 -3.28 -8.74
C HIS A 144 0.84 -2.96 -7.92
N ALA A 145 0.12 -1.90 -8.28
CA ALA A 145 -1.17 -1.55 -7.71
C ALA A 145 -2.31 -2.28 -8.45
#